data_AF-A0A7K2M2K4-F1
#
_entry.id   AF-A0A7K2M2K4-F1
#
_cell.length_a   1.000
_cell.length_b   1.000
_cell.length_c   1.000
_cell.angle_alpha   90.00
_cell.angle_beta   90.00
_cell.angle_gamma   90.00
#
_symmetry.space_group_name_H-M   'P 1'
#
loop_
_entity.id
_entity.type
_entity.pdbx_description
1 polymer ?
#
loop_
_entity_poly.entity_id
_entity_poly.type
_entity_poly.pdbx_seq_one_letter_code
_entity_poly.pdbx_strand_id
1 'polypeptide(L)' 'MTGPALCALCHKPIRSAAARARRIGSRCWRKLAPAQRAAIRHDPTRLRAVLTRRAAATDQQLAFTIDLQEIL' A
#
# COMPACT_ATOMS: atom_id res chain seq x y z
N MET A 1 4.70 -2.69 -28.78
CA MET A 1 3.97 -1.50 -28.26
C MET A 1 3.58 -1.77 -26.82
N THR A 2 4.19 -1.08 -25.86
CA THR A 2 3.85 -1.24 -24.44
C THR A 2 2.47 -0.60 -24.22
N GLY A 3 1.45 -1.42 -23.95
CA GLY A 3 0.10 -0.93 -23.67
C GLY A 3 0.07 0.10 -22.54
N PRO A 4 -0.99 0.89 -22.42
CA PRO A 4 -1.09 1.94 -21.42
C PRO A 4 -0.86 1.36 -20.01
N ALA A 5 0.07 1.95 -19.25
CA ALA A 5 0.29 1.54 -17.87
C ALA A 5 -1.02 1.71 -17.07
N LEU A 6 -1.49 0.63 -16.43
CA LEU A 6 -2.74 0.62 -15.68
C LEU A 6 -2.49 0.84 -14.19
N CYS A 7 -3.45 1.50 -13.53
CA CYS A 7 -3.47 1.65 -12.07
C CYS A 7 -3.71 0.30 -11.40
N ALA A 8 -2.86 -0.10 -10.46
CA ALA A 8 -3.00 -1.34 -9.71
C ALA A 8 -4.26 -1.44 -8.84
N LEU A 9 -4.95 -0.31 -8.57
CA LEU A 9 -6.14 -0.26 -7.73
C LEU A 9 -7.45 -0.23 -8.53
N CYS A 10 -7.49 0.53 -9.62
CA CYS A 10 -8.73 0.75 -10.37
C CYS A 10 -8.65 0.31 -11.84
N HIS A 11 -7.50 -0.24 -12.26
CA HIS A 11 -7.21 -0.72 -13.61
C HIS A 11 -7.44 0.32 -14.72
N LYS A 12 -7.61 1.60 -14.37
CA LYS A 12 -7.73 2.69 -15.34
C LYS A 12 -6.35 3.12 -15.87
N PRO A 13 -6.27 3.66 -17.10
CA PRO A 13 -5.02 4.13 -17.69
C PRO A 13 -4.36 5.24 -16.85
N ILE A 14 -3.04 5.14 -16.67
CA ILE A 14 -2.22 6.13 -15.99
C ILE A 14 -1.62 7.09 -17.02
N ARG A 15 -2.09 8.33 -17.01
CA ARG A 15 -1.58 9.37 -17.92
C ARG A 15 -0.33 10.08 -17.41
N SER A 16 -0.17 10.22 -16.09
CA SER A 16 0.95 10.96 -15.46
C SER A 16 2.21 10.10 -15.27
N ALA A 17 3.38 10.65 -15.62
CA ALA A 17 4.68 9.98 -15.46
C ALA A 17 4.98 9.60 -13.99
N ALA A 18 4.78 10.53 -13.05
CA ALA A 18 4.94 10.27 -11.61
C ALA A 18 4.01 9.16 -11.10
N ALA A 19 2.81 9.06 -11.67
CA ALA A 19 1.87 8.00 -11.34
C ALA A 19 2.27 6.64 -11.94
N ARG A 20 2.95 6.61 -13.10
CA ARG A 20 3.46 5.37 -13.71
C ARG A 20 4.56 4.74 -12.86
N ALA A 21 5.48 5.55 -12.31
CA ALA A 21 6.58 5.07 -11.46
C ALA A 21 6.08 4.26 -10.25
N ARG A 22 4.99 4.73 -9.62
CA ARG A 22 4.34 4.07 -8.48
C ARG A 22 3.19 3.13 -8.85
N ARG A 23 2.95 2.87 -10.15
CA ARG A 23 1.84 2.03 -10.68
C ARG A 23 0.44 2.36 -10.13
N ILE A 24 0.23 3.57 -9.62
CA ILE A 24 -1.03 4.01 -9.00
C ILE A 24 -1.41 5.37 -9.59
N GLY A 25 -2.63 5.48 -10.12
CA GLY A 25 -3.16 6.75 -10.64
C GLY A 25 -3.27 7.84 -9.57
N SER A 26 -3.19 9.12 -9.97
CA SER A 26 -3.26 10.28 -9.04
C SER A 26 -4.55 10.35 -8.23
N ARG A 27 -5.68 9.89 -8.77
CA ARG A 27 -6.95 9.83 -8.03
C ARG A 27 -6.90 8.80 -6.91
N CYS A 28 -6.39 7.61 -7.20
CA CYS A 28 -6.23 6.54 -6.21
C CYS A 28 -5.16 6.86 -5.17
N TRP A 29 -4.09 7.57 -5.56
CA TRP A 29 -3.06 8.05 -4.63
C TRP A 29 -3.62 8.87 -3.48
N ARG A 30 -4.55 9.78 -3.80
CA ARG A 30 -5.17 10.67 -2.81
C ARG A 30 -6.05 9.93 -1.81
N LYS A 31 -6.51 8.72 -2.15
CA LYS A 31 -7.32 7.86 -1.27
C LYS A 31 -6.48 7.00 -0.32
N LEU A 32 -5.16 6.93 -0.50
CA LEU A 32 -4.28 6.14 0.36
C LEU A 32 -4.00 6.86 1.68
N ALA A 33 -3.87 6.10 2.75
CA ALA A 33 -3.40 6.63 4.04
C ALA A 33 -1.96 7.17 3.91
N PRO A 34 -1.55 8.15 4.75
CA PRO A 34 -0.18 8.65 4.75
C PRO A 34 0.88 7.55 4.91
N ALA A 35 0.63 6.57 5.80
CA ALA A 35 1.51 5.42 6.00
C ALA A 35 1.68 4.55 4.74
N GLN A 36 0.58 4.29 4.01
CA GLN A 36 0.63 3.56 2.74
C GLN A 36 1.41 4.33 1.67
N ARG A 37 1.23 5.66 1.61
CA ARG A 37 1.99 6.53 0.70
C ARG A 37 3.48 6.54 1.02
N ALA A 38 3.86 6.52 2.30
CA ALA A 38 5.26 6.42 2.73
C ALA A 38 5.87 5.07 2.32
N ALA A 39 5.17 3.96 2.58
CA ALA A 39 5.64 2.63 2.22
C ALA A 39 5.82 2.45 0.69
N ILE A 40 4.90 2.96 -0.13
CA ILE A 40 5.01 2.90 -1.60
C ILE A 40 6.15 3.80 -2.12
N ARG A 41 6.42 4.94 -1.47
CA ARG A 41 7.56 5.80 -1.85
C ARG A 41 8.89 5.14 -1.52
N HIS A 42 8.98 4.42 -0.41
CA HIS A 42 10.19 3.71 -0.02
C HIS A 42 10.45 2.48 -0.91
N ASP A 43 9.41 1.72 -1.24
CA ASP A 43 9.54 0.57 -2.14
C ASP A 43 8.30 0.39 -3.03
N PRO A 44 8.34 0.85 -4.29
CA PRO A 44 7.22 0.73 -5.22
C PRO A 44 7.02 -0.70 -5.74
N THR A 45 8.00 -1.60 -5.58
CA THR A 45 7.87 -3.01 -6.02
C THR A 45 7.05 -3.84 -5.04
N ARG A 46 7.09 -3.47 -3.76
CA ARG A 46 6.24 -4.03 -2.69
C ARG A 46 4.80 -3.52 -2.70
N LEU A 47 4.34 -2.91 -3.81
CA LEU A 47 2.99 -2.38 -3.93
C LEU A 47 1.92 -3.40 -3.52
N ARG A 48 2.05 -4.65 -3.98
CA ARG A 48 1.13 -5.72 -3.59
C ARG A 48 1.12 -5.92 -2.09
N ALA A 49 2.28 -6.05 -1.45
CA ALA A 49 2.40 -6.21 0.00
C ALA A 49 1.84 -5.02 0.79
N VAL A 50 2.03 -3.78 0.32
CA VAL A 50 1.48 -2.57 0.97
C VAL A 50 -0.04 -2.49 0.82
N LEU A 51 -0.58 -2.95 -0.32
CA LEU A 51 -2.02 -2.94 -0.57
C LEU A 51 -2.75 -4.13 0.06
N THR A 52 -2.10 -5.31 0.17
CA THR A 52 -2.63 -6.49 0.88
C THR A 52 -2.45 -6.40 2.38
N ARG A 53 -1.47 -5.61 2.87
CA ARG A 53 -1.45 -5.09 4.23
C ARG A 53 -2.58 -4.06 4.35
N ARG A 54 -3.82 -4.57 4.30
CA ARG A 54 -5.03 -3.94 4.83
C ARG A 54 -4.59 -3.26 6.12
N ALA A 55 -4.99 -2.00 6.31
CA ALA A 55 -4.61 -1.16 7.44
C ALA A 55 -4.82 -1.87 8.78
N ALA A 56 -3.86 -2.70 9.19
CA ALA A 56 -3.88 -3.45 10.44
C ALA A 56 -3.49 -2.55 11.63
N ALA A 57 -3.65 -1.25 11.50
CA ALA A 57 -3.16 -0.29 12.49
C ALA A 57 -3.93 1.03 12.45
N THR A 58 -5.27 0.99 12.42
CA THR A 58 -6.05 2.17 12.82
C THR A 58 -7.32 1.87 13.60
N ASP A 59 -7.50 0.65 14.14
CA ASP A 59 -8.56 0.40 15.12
C ASP A 59 -8.25 -0.89 15.94
N GLN A 60 -7.56 -0.79 17.08
CA GLN A 60 -7.63 -1.80 18.17
C GLN A 60 -6.80 -3.10 18.16
N GLN A 61 -5.65 -3.23 17.48
CA GLN A 61 -4.84 -4.47 17.59
C GLN A 61 -3.34 -4.25 17.79
N LEU A 62 -2.99 -3.66 18.94
CA LEU A 62 -1.74 -3.97 19.66
C LEU A 62 -2.04 -4.31 21.13
N ALA A 63 -3.22 -4.88 21.39
CA ALA A 63 -3.53 -5.64 22.59
C ALA A 63 -3.62 -7.12 22.19
N PHE A 64 -2.47 -7.71 21.89
CA PHE A 64 -2.27 -9.13 22.14
C PHE A 64 -0.94 -9.21 22.85
N THR A 65 -1.05 -9.12 24.18
CA THR A 65 -0.30 -9.93 25.12
C THR A 65 0.57 -10.97 24.41
N ILE A 66 1.87 -10.69 24.32
CA ILE A 66 2.82 -11.78 24.45
C ILE A 66 2.64 -12.22 25.89
N ASP A 67 1.80 -13.23 26.06
CA ASP A 67 1.69 -14.00 27.27
C ASP A 67 3.10 -14.41 27.64
N LEU A 68 3.56 -13.82 28.74
CA LEU A 68 4.77 -14.17 29.43
C LEU A 68 4.59 -15.63 29.88
N GLN A 69 4.94 -16.59 29.02
CA GLN A 69 5.13 -17.97 29.43
C GLN A 69 6.38 -18.05 30.32
N GLU A 70 6.20 -17.61 31.55
CA GLU A 70 6.85 -18.20 32.71
C GLU A 70 6.36 -19.65 32.89
N ILE A 71 7.24 -20.49 33.47
CA ILE A 71 6.97 -21.77 34.15
C ILE A 71 7.06 -23.05 33.28
N LEU A 72 8.29 -23.55 33.06
CA LEU A 72 8.94 -24.68 33.79
C LEU A 72 10.13 -25.25 33.03
#